data_AF-A0A075H5M7-F1
#
_entry.id   AF-A0A075H5M7-F1
#
_cell.length_a   1.000
_cell.length_b   1.000
_cell.length_c   1.000
_cell.angle_alpha   90.00
_cell.angle_beta   90.00
_cell.angle_gamma   90.00
#
_symmetry.space_group_name_H-M   'P 1'
#
loop_
_entity.id
_entity.type
_entity.pdbx_description
1 polymer ?
#
loop_
_entity_poly.entity_id
_entity_poly.type
_entity_poly.pdbx_seq_one_letter_code
_entity_poly.pdbx_strand_id
1 'polypeptide(L)' 'MVKSISDIPVLSINPRLEDSKFDGLRAYSKGFVKEGVGAGGSMIASILKTGIDSKKLLKLIDKEYSRVTTSQ' A
#
# COMPACT_ATOMS: atom_id res chain seq x y z
N MET A 1 -18.52 12.65 -4.58
CA MET A 1 -17.33 13.09 -5.33
C MET A 1 -17.05 12.22 -6.56
N VAL A 2 -16.97 10.89 -6.48
CA VAL A 2 -16.92 10.03 -7.70
C VAL A 2 -18.32 9.71 -8.24
N LYS A 3 -19.29 9.40 -7.36
CA LYS A 3 -20.69 9.11 -7.72
C LYS A 3 -21.42 10.24 -8.45
N SER A 4 -20.89 11.47 -8.40
CA SER A 4 -21.44 12.63 -9.11
C SER A 4 -21.00 12.71 -10.58
N ILE A 5 -20.07 11.85 -11.01
CA ILE A 5 -19.55 11.79 -12.38
C ILE A 5 -20.28 10.70 -13.17
N SER A 6 -20.27 9.47 -12.65
CA SER A 6 -20.96 8.31 -13.23
C SER A 6 -20.90 7.13 -12.24
N ASP A 7 -21.52 6.01 -12.58
CA ASP A 7 -21.37 4.74 -11.86
C ASP A 7 -20.00 4.11 -12.18
N ILE A 8 -18.98 4.56 -11.45
CA ILE A 8 -17.59 4.13 -11.62
C ILE A 8 -17.18 3.33 -10.39
N PRO A 9 -16.69 2.08 -10.54
CA PRO A 9 -16.21 1.30 -9.41
C PRO A 9 -14.98 1.96 -8.79
N VAL A 10 -15.02 2.14 -7.46
CA VAL A 10 -13.90 2.65 -6.67
C VAL A 10 -13.33 1.49 -5.86
N LEU A 11 -12.06 1.18 -6.12
CA LEU A 11 -11.32 0.16 -5.38
C LEU A 11 -10.36 0.84 -4.41
N SER A 12 -10.26 0.28 -3.22
CA SER A 12 -9.31 0.71 -2.20
C SER A 12 -8.61 -0.51 -1.61
N ILE A 13 -7.39 -0.31 -1.12
CA ILE A 13 -6.57 -1.35 -0.54
C ILE A 13 -6.03 -0.90 0.81
N ASN A 14 -6.14 -1.76 1.82
CA ASN A 14 -5.41 -1.61 3.07
C ASN A 14 -4.15 -2.51 3.04
N PRO A 15 -2.95 -1.93 2.84
CA PRO A 15 -1.67 -2.65 2.91
C PRO A 15 -1.21 -2.98 4.34
N ARG A 16 -1.93 -2.55 5.38
CA ARG A 16 -1.64 -2.76 6.81
C ARG A 16 -0.32 -2.15 7.27
N LEU A 17 0.03 -0.96 6.78
CA LEU A 17 1.30 -0.31 7.14
C LEU A 17 1.40 0.03 8.63
N GLU A 18 0.26 0.13 9.33
CA GLU A 18 0.18 0.25 10.79
C GLU A 18 0.89 -0.90 11.53
N ASP A 19 0.95 -2.08 10.91
CA ASP A 19 1.58 -3.27 11.47
C ASP A 19 3.05 -3.43 11.02
N SER A 20 3.58 -2.50 10.22
CA SER A 20 4.97 -2.54 9.75
C SER A 20 5.95 -2.48 10.92
N LYS A 21 7.15 -3.05 10.74
CA LYS A 21 8.27 -2.91 11.69
C LYS A 21 8.92 -1.52 11.66
N PHE A 22 8.71 -0.75 10.59
CA PHE A 22 9.37 0.54 10.37
C PHE A 22 8.45 1.73 10.71
N ASP A 23 8.94 2.66 11.53
CA ASP A 23 8.19 3.88 11.90
C ASP A 23 7.80 4.72 10.68
N GLY A 24 8.69 4.82 9.70
CA GLY A 24 8.45 5.57 8.46
C GLY A 24 7.26 5.03 7.65
N LEU A 25 7.02 3.72 7.70
CA LEU A 25 5.85 3.10 7.06
C LEU A 25 4.60 3.25 7.93
N ARG A 26 4.70 3.04 9.25
CA ARG A 26 3.58 3.24 10.18
C ARG A 26 3.02 4.67 10.16
N ALA A 27 3.83 5.66 9.79
CA ALA A 27 3.41 7.05 9.67
C ALA A 27 2.28 7.26 8.65
N TYR A 28 2.18 6.42 7.60
CA TYR A 28 1.12 6.47 6.59
C TYR A 28 -0.27 6.28 7.20
N SER A 29 -0.41 5.37 8.16
CA SER A 29 -1.67 5.12 8.86
C SER A 29 -2.04 6.26 9.84
N LYS A 30 -1.10 7.16 10.14
CA LYS A 30 -1.33 8.38 10.95
C LYS A 30 -1.64 9.61 10.09
N GLY A 31 -1.80 9.44 8.78
CA GLY A 31 -2.12 10.51 7.83
C GLY A 31 -0.91 11.23 7.22
N PHE A 32 0.31 10.76 7.49
CA PHE A 32 1.54 11.28 6.88
C PHE A 32 1.86 10.53 5.60
N VAL A 33 1.88 11.23 4.45
CA VAL A 33 2.01 10.64 3.11
C VAL A 33 0.85 9.68 2.82
N LYS A 34 -0.03 10.06 1.89
CA LYS A 34 -1.24 9.26 1.62
C LYS A 34 -1.09 8.49 0.31
N GLU A 35 -0.86 9.21 -0.80
CA GLU A 35 -0.97 8.64 -2.14
C GLU A 35 0.01 9.27 -3.13
N GLY A 36 0.36 8.53 -4.19
CA GLY A 36 1.25 8.98 -5.27
C GLY A 36 1.77 7.82 -6.12
N VAL A 37 2.27 8.12 -7.33
CA VAL A 37 2.97 7.19 -8.24
C VAL A 37 2.20 5.89 -8.59
N GLY A 38 0.87 5.88 -8.43
CA GLY A 38 0.05 4.70 -8.73
C GLY A 38 0.25 3.52 -7.76
N ALA A 39 0.71 3.77 -6.52
CA ALA A 39 0.97 2.72 -5.54
C ALA A 39 -0.27 1.86 -5.23
N GLY A 40 -1.43 2.49 -4.98
CA GLY A 40 -2.68 1.79 -4.67
C GLY A 40 -3.11 0.83 -5.78
N GLY A 41 -3.13 1.30 -7.02
CA GLY A 41 -3.48 0.49 -8.19
C GLY A 41 -2.51 -0.67 -8.41
N SER A 42 -1.21 -0.44 -8.24
CA SER A 42 -0.19 -1.49 -8.36
C SER A 42 -0.34 -2.57 -7.29
N MET A 43 -0.63 -2.18 -6.04
CA MET A 43 -0.88 -3.15 -4.97
C MET A 43 -2.15 -3.96 -5.23
N ILE A 44 -3.24 -3.32 -5.68
CA ILE A 44 -4.48 -4.01 -6.06
C ILE A 44 -4.20 -5.02 -7.19
N ALA A 45 -3.52 -4.58 -8.26
CA ALA A 45 -3.18 -5.44 -9.39
C ALA A 45 -2.33 -6.64 -8.97
N SER A 46 -1.35 -6.44 -8.07
CA SER A 46 -0.50 -7.51 -7.54
C SER A 46 -1.30 -8.54 -6.75
N ILE A 47 -2.17 -8.11 -5.83
CA ILE A 47 -3.05 -9.01 -5.07
C ILE A 47 -3.96 -9.80 -6.01
N LEU A 48 -4.61 -9.13 -6.96
CA LEU A 48 -5.50 -9.79 -7.93
C LEU A 48 -4.75 -10.80 -8.82
N LYS A 49 -3.53 -10.48 -9.24
CA LYS A 49 -2.72 -11.34 -10.12
C LYS A 49 -2.15 -12.56 -9.40
N THR A 50 -1.76 -12.40 -8.13
CA THR A 50 -0.96 -13.40 -7.40
C THR A 50 -1.74 -14.13 -6.31
N GLY A 51 -2.90 -13.61 -5.91
CA GLY A 51 -3.71 -14.16 -4.81
C GLY A 51 -3.10 -13.95 -3.42
N ILE A 52 -2.05 -13.14 -3.27
CA ILE A 52 -1.47 -12.85 -1.95
C ILE A 52 -2.39 -11.96 -1.12
N ASP A 53 -2.39 -12.15 0.20
CA ASP A 53 -3.13 -11.30 1.12
C ASP A 53 -2.33 -10.05 1.54
N SER A 54 -3.00 -9.10 2.20
CA SER A 54 -2.36 -7.88 2.71
C SER A 54 -1.23 -8.15 3.70
N LYS A 55 -1.27 -9.26 4.45
CA LYS A 55 -0.19 -9.64 5.40
C LYS A 55 1.08 -10.02 4.64
N LYS A 56 0.95 -10.78 3.56
CA LYS A 56 2.07 -11.14 2.69
C LYS A 56 2.59 -9.93 1.95
N LEU A 57 1.70 -9.05 1.48
CA LEU A 57 2.07 -7.78 0.85
C LEU A 57 2.91 -6.92 1.81
N LEU A 58 2.46 -6.72 3.05
CA LEU A 58 3.20 -5.97 4.07
C LEU A 58 4.61 -6.55 4.30
N LYS A 59 4.75 -7.87 4.39
CA LYS A 59 6.06 -8.52 4.53
C LYS A 59 7.00 -8.23 3.37
N LEU A 60 6.48 -8.13 2.14
CA LEU A 60 7.28 -7.77 0.96
C LEU A 60 7.66 -6.30 1.00
N ILE A 61 6.75 -5.41 1.39
CA ILE A 61 7.02 -3.98 1.55
C ILE A 61 8.12 -3.77 2.61
N ASP A 62 8.00 -4.39 3.79
CA ASP A 62 9.01 -4.32 4.85
C ASP A 62 10.38 -4.81 4.38
N LYS A 63 10.42 -5.90 3.58
CA LYS A 63 11.66 -6.42 3.01
C LYS A 63 12.30 -5.42 2.05
N GLU A 64 11.51 -4.85 1.14
CA GLU A 64 12.01 -3.86 0.18
C GLU A 64 12.43 -2.57 0.86
N TYR A 65 11.67 -2.11 1.86
CA TYR A 65 12.01 -0.95 2.67
C TYR A 65 13.37 -1.14 3.36
N SER A 66 13.58 -2.28 4.03
CA SER A 66 14.87 -2.62 4.62
C SER A 66 15.99 -2.61 3.58
N ARG A 67 15.77 -3.20 2.40
CA ARG A 67 16.79 -3.25 1.34
C ARG A 67 17.23 -1.86 0.91
N VAL A 68 16.29 -0.94 0.69
CA VAL A 68 16.62 0.41 0.20
C VAL A 68 17.19 1.31 1.29
N THR A 69 16.80 1.14 2.54
CA THR A 69 17.30 1.96 3.66
C THR A 69 18.64 1.48 4.22
N THR A 70 18.95 0.18 4.13
CA THR A 70 20.26 -0.36 4.56
C THR A 70 21.35 -0.19 3.49
N SER A 71 20.97 0.13 2.26
CA SER A 71 21.92 0.42 1.16
C SER A 71 22.32 1.89 1.09
N GLN A 72 22.03 2.68 2.13
CA GLN A 72 22.45 4.08 2.29
C GLN A 72 23.60 4.20 3.28
#